data_AF-A0A9D8MT68-F1
#
_entry.id   AF-A0A9D8MT68-F1
#
_cell.length_a   1.000
_cell.length_b   1.000
_cell.length_c   1.000
_cell.angle_alpha   90.00
_cell.angle_beta   90.00
_cell.angle_gamma   90.00
#
_symmetry.space_group_name_H-M   'P 1'
#
loop_
_entity.id
_entity.type
_entity.pdbx_description
1 polymer ?
#
loop_
_entity_poly.entity_id
_entity_poly.type
_entity_poly.pdbx_seq_one_letter_code
_entity_poly.pdbx_strand_id
1 'polypeptide(L)'
;MIEYFASHLWQIWAILAVICLILELTAGDFFIICFSIGAVFACLTDALGGGIVLQLIVFAIFTLGSLFFVRPFACRFLHKGESNRVSNADALLGRKGRVVETVKADSYGRVQIDGD
;
A
#
# COMPACT_ATOMS: atom_id res chain seq x y z
N MET A 1 -3.34 39.48 4.46
CA MET A 1 -3.50 38.18 3.75
C MET A 1 -2.65 37.10 4.39
N ILE A 2 -1.32 37.24 4.48
CA ILE A 2 -0.44 36.20 5.07
C ILE A 2 -0.73 35.97 6.57
N GLU A 3 -1.04 37.01 7.34
CA GLU A 3 -1.43 36.88 8.77
C GLU A 3 -2.73 36.11 8.99
N TYR A 4 -3.68 36.16 8.05
CA TYR A 4 -4.92 35.38 8.14
C TYR A 4 -4.63 33.88 8.04
N PHE A 5 -3.73 33.48 7.14
CA PHE A 5 -3.27 32.11 7.03
C PHE A 5 -2.45 31.66 8.25
N ALA A 6 -1.61 32.55 8.81
CA ALA A 6 -0.83 32.24 10.01
C ALA A 6 -1.70 32.06 11.27
N SER A 7 -2.86 32.70 11.33
CA SER A 7 -3.82 32.58 12.44
C SER A 7 -4.79 31.39 12.30
N HIS A 8 -4.90 30.80 11.11
CA HIS A 8 -5.81 29.69 10.80
C HIS A 8 -5.05 28.48 10.22
N LEU A 9 -3.88 28.17 10.79
CA LEU A 9 -3.03 27.06 10.35
C LEU A 9 -3.77 25.71 10.39
N TRP A 10 -4.64 25.48 11.37
CA TRP A 10 -5.50 24.30 11.44
C TRP A 10 -6.34 24.08 10.17
N GLN A 11 -6.84 25.15 9.54
CA GLN A 11 -7.64 25.04 8.31
C GLN A 11 -6.79 24.52 7.15
N ILE A 12 -5.54 24.98 7.07
CA ILE A 12 -4.59 24.55 6.04
C ILE A 12 -4.29 23.06 6.20
N TRP A 13 -4.00 22.63 7.43
CA TRP A 13 -3.76 21.21 7.73
C TRP A 13 -4.97 20.33 7.45
N ALA A 14 -6.18 20.80 7.79
CA ALA A 14 -7.42 20.09 7.49
C ALA A 14 -7.67 19.95 5.99
N ILE A 15 -7.51 21.05 5.22
CA ILE A 15 -7.65 21.03 3.76
C ILE A 15 -6.61 20.09 3.14
N LEU A 16 -5.36 20.16 3.60
CA LEU A 16 -4.29 19.27 3.15
C LEU A 16 -4.63 17.80 3.41
N ALA A 17 -5.14 17.48 4.60
CA ALA A 17 -5.54 16.12 4.96
C ALA A 17 -6.64 15.58 4.03
N VAL A 18 -7.65 16.41 3.71
CA VAL A 18 -8.75 16.04 2.81
C VAL A 18 -8.27 15.85 1.38
N ILE A 19 -7.42 16.74 0.87
CA ILE A 19 -6.83 16.61 -0.49
C ILE A 19 -6.02 15.32 -0.57
N CYS A 20 -5.19 15.02 0.44
CA CYS A 20 -4.44 13.78 0.49
C CYS A 20 -5.34 12.54 0.46
N LEU A 21 -6.47 12.54 1.18
CA LEU A 21 -7.43 11.42 1.14
C LEU A 21 -8.07 11.25 -0.24
N ILE A 22 -8.47 12.34 -0.89
CA ILE A 22 -9.06 12.28 -2.24
C ILE A 22 -8.04 11.72 -3.24
N LEU A 23 -6.79 12.18 -3.18
CA LEU A 23 -5.71 11.71 -4.06
C LEU A 23 -5.40 10.23 -3.81
N GLU A 24 -5.40 9.78 -2.55
CA GLU A 24 -5.19 8.36 -2.23
C GLU A 24 -6.22 7.46 -2.91
N LEU A 25 -7.50 7.85 -2.90
CA LEU A 25 -8.56 7.07 -3.54
C LEU A 25 -8.34 6.86 -5.04
N THR A 26 -7.58 7.76 -5.69
CA THR A 26 -7.20 7.62 -7.10
C THR A 26 -5.93 6.81 -7.32
N ALA A 27 -4.99 6.83 -6.36
CA ALA A 27 -3.69 6.17 -6.48
C ALA A 27 -3.72 4.70 -6.04
N GLY A 28 -4.37 4.39 -4.90
CA GLY A 28 -4.44 3.04 -4.34
C GLY A 28 -3.11 2.48 -3.79
N ASP A 29 -2.08 3.31 -3.65
CA ASP A 29 -0.72 2.91 -3.23
C ASP A 29 -0.49 3.03 -1.70
N PHE A 30 -1.49 3.49 -0.94
CA PHE A 30 -1.45 3.76 0.51
C PHE A 30 -0.33 4.70 0.97
N PHE A 31 0.29 5.43 0.04
CA PHE A 31 1.38 6.34 0.31
C PHE A 31 0.87 7.71 0.76
N ILE A 32 -0.16 8.24 0.09
CA ILE A 32 -0.68 9.59 0.29
C ILE A 32 -1.48 9.68 1.59
N ILE A 33 -2.15 8.59 2.00
CA ILE A 33 -2.85 8.52 3.30
C ILE A 33 -1.90 8.73 4.49
N CYS A 34 -0.62 8.36 4.38
CA CYS A 34 0.37 8.59 5.43
C CYS A 34 0.58 10.09 5.69
N PHE A 35 0.56 10.91 4.64
CA PHE A 35 0.63 12.36 4.74
C PHE A 35 -0.65 12.95 5.32
N SER A 36 -1.82 12.37 5.00
CA SER A 36 -3.09 12.78 5.60
C SER A 36 -3.10 12.58 7.12
N ILE A 37 -2.62 11.42 7.59
CA ILE A 37 -2.48 11.14 9.02
C ILE A 37 -1.57 12.16 9.69
N GLY A 38 -0.39 12.42 9.11
CA GLY A 38 0.52 13.46 9.60
C GLY A 38 -0.14 14.84 9.69
N ALA A 39 -0.91 15.22 8.66
CA ALA A 39 -1.62 16.49 8.60
C ALA A 39 -2.69 16.63 9.70
N VAL A 40 -3.40 15.54 10.02
CA VAL A 40 -4.38 15.53 11.12
C VAL A 40 -3.70 15.75 12.47
N PHE A 41 -2.55 15.12 12.73
CA PHE A 41 -1.81 15.35 13.98
C PHE A 41 -1.21 16.77 14.07
N ALA A 42 -0.79 17.34 12.94
CA ALA A 42 -0.36 18.74 12.87
C ALA A 42 -1.53 19.71 13.14
N CYS A 43 -2.72 19.41 12.61
CA CYS A 43 -3.95 20.15 12.90
C CYS A 43 -4.31 20.10 14.40
N LEU A 44 -4.19 18.92 15.03
CA LEU A 44 -4.44 18.76 16.47
C LEU A 44 -3.41 19.53 17.30
N THR A 45 -2.18 19.58 16.83
CA THR A 45 -1.11 20.35 17.48
C THR A 45 -1.38 21.85 17.45
N ASP A 46 -1.86 22.38 16.32
CA ASP A 46 -2.30 23.78 16.22
C ASP A 46 -3.49 24.06 17.17
N ALA A 47 -4.46 23.14 17.25
CA ALA A 47 -5.59 23.25 18.16
C ALA A 47 -5.19 23.27 19.65
N LEU A 48 -4.06 22.66 20.00
CA LEU A 48 -3.47 22.70 21.34
C LEU A 48 -2.59 23.94 21.58
N GLY A 49 -2.50 24.87 20.62
CA GLY A 49 -1.69 26.07 20.70
C GLY A 49 -0.20 25.85 20.41
N GLY A 50 0.17 24.73 19.78
CA GLY A 50 1.54 24.46 19.37
C GLY A 50 1.95 25.35 18.20
N GLY A 51 3.12 25.98 18.29
CA GLY A 51 3.65 26.83 17.22
C GLY A 51 3.98 26.06 15.93
N ILE A 52 4.16 26.79 14.83
CA ILE A 52 4.34 26.21 13.49
C ILE A 52 5.51 25.22 13.38
N VAL A 53 6.60 25.45 14.11
CA VAL A 53 7.76 24.54 14.16
C VAL A 53 7.37 23.20 14.76
N LEU A 54 6.57 23.21 15.84
CA LEU A 54 6.13 21.99 16.51
C LEU A 54 5.14 21.21 15.64
N GLN A 55 4.26 21.91 14.92
CA GLN A 55 3.36 21.31 13.93
C GLN A 55 4.13 20.58 12.82
N LEU A 56 5.19 21.20 12.27
CA LEU A 56 6.02 20.59 11.22
C LEU A 56 6.78 19.36 11.74
N ILE A 57 7.31 19.40 12.96
CA ILE A 57 7.98 18.26 13.59
C ILE A 57 7.00 17.10 13.78
N VAL A 58 5.82 17.38 14.34
CA VAL A 58 4.76 16.37 14.54
C VAL A 58 4.34 15.79 13.19
N PHE A 59 4.07 16.63 12.19
CA PHE A 59 3.75 16.20 10.83
C PHE A 59 4.78 15.22 10.27
N ALA A 60 6.07 15.55 10.35
CA ALA A 60 7.15 14.73 9.82
C ALA A 60 7.24 13.38 10.55
N ILE A 61 7.17 13.39 11.89
CA ILE A 61 7.26 12.17 12.71
C ILE A 61 6.08 11.23 12.40
N PHE A 62 4.85 11.74 12.39
CA PHE A 62 3.67 10.91 12.14
C PHE A 62 3.59 10.42 10.69
N THR A 63 4.02 11.24 9.72
CA THR A 63 4.10 10.82 8.31
C THR A 63 5.13 9.70 8.14
N LEU A 64 6.35 9.87 8.66
CA LEU A 64 7.41 8.86 8.57
C LEU A 64 7.04 7.58 9.31
N GLY A 65 6.48 7.72 10.51
CA GLY A 65 5.95 6.60 11.29
C GLY A 65 4.88 5.85 10.49
N SER A 66 3.87 6.56 9.99
CA SER A 66 2.82 5.95 9.16
C SER A 66 3.42 5.27 7.93
N LEU A 67 4.42 5.85 7.27
CA LEU A 67 5.05 5.25 6.09
C LEU A 67 5.69 3.89 6.40
N PHE A 68 6.36 3.79 7.56
CA PHE A 68 7.02 2.57 8.00
C PHE A 68 6.05 1.48 8.42
N PHE A 69 4.84 1.83 8.89
CA PHE A 69 3.82 0.86 9.29
C PHE A 69 2.87 0.50 8.14
N VAL A 70 2.37 1.48 7.39
CA VAL A 70 1.36 1.32 6.35
C VAL A 70 1.90 0.58 5.15
N ARG A 71 3.13 0.88 4.67
CA ARG A 71 3.71 0.20 3.51
C ARG A 71 3.90 -1.32 3.70
N PRO A 72 4.55 -1.82 4.76
CA PRO A 72 4.66 -3.27 4.97
C PRO A 72 3.30 -3.91 5.28
N PHE A 73 2.38 -3.19 5.93
CA PHE A 73 1.05 -3.71 6.19
C PHE A 73 0.25 -3.86 4.89
N ALA A 74 0.24 -2.86 4.01
CA ALA A 74 -0.41 -2.92 2.70
C ALA A 74 0.18 -4.03 1.83
N CYS A 75 1.52 -4.11 1.70
CA CYS A 75 2.15 -5.22 0.99
C CYS A 75 1.76 -6.57 1.61
N ARG A 76 1.76 -6.72 2.94
CA ARG A 76 1.42 -7.99 3.60
C ARG A 76 -0.06 -8.34 3.52
N PHE A 77 -0.95 -7.35 3.39
CA PHE A 77 -2.41 -7.57 3.31
C PHE A 77 -2.85 -7.86 1.86
N LEU A 78 -2.29 -7.15 0.88
CA LEU A 78 -2.55 -7.39 -0.55
C LEU A 78 -1.87 -8.67 -1.07
N HIS A 79 -0.65 -8.99 -0.62
CA HIS A 79 0.06 -10.22 -1.04
C HIS A 79 -0.30 -11.45 -0.18
N LYS A 80 -1.21 -11.32 0.79
CA LYS A 80 -1.68 -12.46 1.61
C LYS A 80 -2.47 -13.50 0.80
N GLY A 81 -2.86 -13.17 -0.44
CA GLY A 81 -3.45 -14.09 -1.41
C GLY A 81 -2.46 -14.68 -2.43
N GLU A 82 -1.24 -14.14 -2.55
CA GLU A 82 -0.29 -14.59 -3.59
C GLU A 82 0.52 -15.83 -3.20
N SER A 83 0.57 -16.21 -1.92
CA SER A 83 1.13 -17.52 -1.55
C SER A 83 0.18 -18.68 -1.89
N ASN A 84 -1.04 -18.39 -2.34
CA ASN A 84 -2.01 -19.37 -2.80
C ASN A 84 -2.41 -19.13 -4.26
N ARG A 85 -1.54 -18.45 -5.03
CA ARG A 85 -1.44 -18.77 -6.45
C ARG A 85 -0.87 -20.17 -6.52
N VAL A 86 -1.77 -21.15 -6.47
CA VAL A 86 -1.59 -22.49 -7.05
C VAL A 86 -0.92 -22.20 -8.38
N SER A 87 0.40 -22.42 -8.47
CA SER A 87 1.10 -22.30 -9.75
C SER A 87 0.30 -23.15 -10.73
N ASN A 88 0.14 -22.75 -11.99
CA ASN A 88 -0.55 -23.61 -12.95
C ASN A 88 0.01 -25.05 -12.90
N ALA A 89 1.26 -25.24 -12.49
CA ALA A 89 1.87 -26.53 -12.14
C ALA A 89 1.10 -27.34 -11.07
N ASP A 90 0.67 -26.73 -9.96
CA ASP A 90 -0.08 -27.41 -8.90
C ASP A 90 -1.53 -27.72 -9.33
N ALA A 91 -2.11 -26.94 -10.25
CA ALA A 91 -3.43 -27.24 -10.83
C ALA A 91 -3.42 -28.46 -11.77
N LEU A 92 -2.22 -28.87 -12.23
CA LEU A 92 -2.02 -30.05 -13.07
C LEU A 92 -1.84 -31.34 -12.24
N LEU A 93 -1.56 -31.23 -10.94
CA LEU A 93 -1.45 -32.39 -10.05
C LEU A 93 -2.81 -33.11 -9.94
N GLY A 94 -2.85 -34.38 -10.33
CA GLY A 94 -4.06 -35.22 -10.32
C GLY A 94 -4.93 -35.14 -11.59
N ARG A 95 -4.59 -34.26 -12.54
CA ARG A 95 -5.21 -34.24 -13.88
C ARG A 95 -4.63 -35.36 -14.75
N LYS A 96 -5.45 -35.90 -15.66
CA LYS A 96 -4.99 -36.88 -16.67
C LYS A 96 -4.43 -36.13 -17.88
N GLY A 97 -3.20 -36.44 -18.27
CA GLY A 97 -2.53 -35.89 -19.45
C GLY A 97 -2.36 -36.93 -20.56
N ARG A 98 -2.11 -36.45 -21.79
CA ARG A 98 -1.78 -37.29 -22.95
C ARG A 98 -0.26 -37.24 -23.19
N VAL A 99 0.39 -38.40 -23.24
CA VAL A 99 1.81 -38.48 -23.58
C VAL A 99 2.01 -38.11 -25.05
N VAL A 100 2.83 -37.10 -25.32
CA VAL A 100 3.16 -36.63 -26.68
C VAL A 100 4.54 -37.12 -27.09
N GLU A 101 5.45 -37.29 -26.13
CA GLU A 101 6.79 -37.82 -26.36
C GLU A 101 7.05 -39.01 -25.43
N THR A 102 7.60 -40.09 -26.00
CA THR A 102 7.86 -41.34 -25.27
C THR A 102 8.80 -41.09 -24.08
N VAL A 103 8.29 -41.29 -22.87
CA VAL A 103 9.09 -41.22 -21.64
C VAL A 103 9.86 -42.52 -21.46
N LYS A 104 11.18 -42.47 -21.59
CA LYS A 104 12.08 -43.60 -21.28
C LYS A 104 12.41 -43.60 -19.79
N ALA A 105 12.79 -44.76 -19.26
CA ALA A 105 13.30 -44.85 -17.89
C ALA A 105 14.53 -43.94 -17.74
N ASP A 106 14.55 -43.12 -16.69
CA ASP A 106 15.62 -42.18 -16.37
C ASP A 106 15.86 -41.06 -17.41
N SER A 107 14.82 -40.69 -18.18
CA SER A 107 14.88 -39.61 -19.16
C SER A 107 13.65 -38.70 -19.09
N TYR A 108 13.82 -37.45 -19.53
CA TYR A 108 12.71 -36.51 -19.67
C TYR A 108 11.82 -36.89 -20.87
N GLY A 109 10.55 -36.49 -20.81
CA GLY A 109 9.61 -36.55 -21.94
C GLY A 109 8.55 -35.45 -21.80
N ARG A 110 7.54 -35.47 -22.66
CA ARG A 110 6.49 -34.43 -22.72
C ARG A 110 5.10 -35.04 -22.64
N VAL A 111 4.27 -34.43 -21.80
CA VAL A 111 2.87 -34.77 -21.58
C VAL A 111 2.06 -33.50 -21.76
N GLN A 112 1.05 -33.55 -22.62
CA GLN A 112 0.11 -32.47 -22.87
C GLN A 112 -1.08 -32.59 -21.91
N ILE A 113 -1.44 -31.52 -21.24
CA ILE A 113 -2.57 -31.45 -20.29
C ILE A 113 -3.42 -30.22 -20.65
N ASP A 114 -4.70 -30.45 -20.93
CA ASP A 114 -5.68 -29.40 -21.28
C ASP A 114 -5.35 -28.57 -22.55
N GLY A 115 -4.35 -28.98 -23.34
CA GLY A 115 -4.00 -28.36 -24.62
C GLY A 115 -2.56 -27.85 -24.72
N ASP A 116 -1.85 -27.71 -23.59
CA ASP A 116 -0.42 -27.37 -23.48
C ASP A 116 0.41 -28.61 -23.12
#